data_AF-A0A9D7D8K8-F1
#
_entry.id   AF-A0A9D7D8K8-F1
#
_cell.length_a   1.000
_cell.length_b   1.000
_cell.length_c   1.000
_cell.angle_alpha   90.00
_cell.angle_beta   90.00
_cell.angle_gamma   90.00
#
_symmetry.space_group_name_H-M   'P 1'
#
loop_
_entity.id
_entity.type
_entity.pdbx_description
1 polymer ?
#
loop_
_entity_poly.entity_id
_entity_poly.type
_entity_poly.pdbx_seq_one_letter_code
_entity_poly.pdbx_strand_id
1 'polypeptide(L)'
;MTLVQTGPLKGHITGQVVEASRRISYRNAFLPALQLRVEAKSYGASLHVRMQLPWFVAAFVLLWMGLALIGGLISGVVMLASGQLAGLLSFVFPAFGIALVGGAFAFEARKAHAIVCAALTPVKFDARGRVQAVVQGNAPKG
;
A
#
# COMPACT_ATOMS: atom_id res chain seq x y z
N MET A 1 -14.81 19.45 -13.84
CA MET A 1 -14.11 18.56 -12.89
C MET A 1 -15.13 18.09 -11.87
N THR A 2 -15.51 16.81 -11.85
CA THR A 2 -16.58 16.31 -10.96
C THR A 2 -15.95 15.46 -9.87
N LEU A 3 -16.13 15.87 -8.61
CA LEU A 3 -15.66 15.11 -7.44
C LEU A 3 -16.68 14.02 -7.11
N VAL A 4 -16.21 12.79 -6.97
CA VAL A 4 -17.05 11.66 -6.55
C VAL A 4 -16.50 11.14 -5.22
N GLN A 5 -17.36 11.09 -4.20
CA GLN A 5 -17.05 10.50 -2.90
C GLN A 5 -18.04 9.38 -2.60
N THR A 6 -17.56 8.15 -2.63
CA THR A 6 -18.34 6.95 -2.30
C THR A 6 -17.53 6.10 -1.33
N GLY A 7 -17.88 6.19 -0.04
CA GLY A 7 -17.28 5.38 1.02
C GLY A 7 -15.77 5.61 1.25
N PRO A 8 -14.93 4.55 1.22
CA PRO A 8 -13.50 4.65 1.55
C PRO A 8 -12.63 5.21 0.41
N LEU A 9 -13.22 5.70 -0.69
CA LEU A 9 -12.50 6.22 -1.85
C LEU A 9 -12.89 7.67 -2.12
N LYS A 10 -11.89 8.51 -2.42
CA LYS A 10 -12.04 9.88 -2.90
C LYS A 10 -11.36 9.99 -4.26
N GLY A 11 -12.08 10.49 -5.25
CA GLY A 11 -11.53 10.61 -6.61
C GLY A 11 -12.07 11.80 -7.38
N HIS A 12 -11.48 12.00 -8.56
CA HIS A 12 -11.93 12.98 -9.53
C HIS A 12 -11.89 12.37 -10.94
N ILE A 13 -12.73 12.90 -11.81
CA ILE A 13 -12.84 12.45 -13.20
C ILE A 13 -12.29 13.56 -14.11
N THR A 14 -11.34 13.20 -14.98
CA THR A 14 -10.71 14.07 -15.97
C THR A 14 -10.80 13.43 -17.35
N GLY A 15 -11.78 13.84 -18.16
CA GLY A 15 -12.02 13.26 -19.49
C GLY A 15 -12.37 11.78 -19.42
N GLN A 16 -11.53 10.92 -20.01
CA GLN A 16 -11.66 9.45 -19.99
C GLN A 16 -10.87 8.77 -18.86
N VAL A 17 -10.24 9.57 -17.98
CA VAL A 17 -9.42 9.09 -16.88
C VAL A 17 -10.16 9.29 -15.56
N VAL A 18 -10.30 8.22 -14.78
CA VAL A 18 -10.80 8.29 -13.40
C VAL A 18 -9.64 8.06 -12.46
N GLU A 19 -9.36 9.03 -11.60
CA GLU A 19 -8.37 8.90 -10.53
C GLU A 19 -9.06 8.79 -9.18
N ALA A 20 -8.84 7.68 -8.48
CA ALA A 20 -9.35 7.46 -7.13
C ALA A 20 -8.22 7.13 -6.16
N SER A 21 -8.39 7.61 -4.94
CA SER A 21 -7.46 7.40 -3.83
C SER A 21 -8.23 6.92 -2.61
N ARG A 22 -7.58 6.14 -1.75
CA ARG A 22 -8.24 5.72 -0.50
C ARG A 22 -8.35 6.90 0.47
N ARG A 23 -9.54 7.10 1.02
CA ARG A 23 -9.77 7.96 2.19
C ARG A 23 -9.23 7.23 3.41
N ILE A 24 -8.03 7.60 3.82
CA ILE A 24 -7.36 7.02 4.98
C ILE A 24 -7.86 7.75 6.24
N SER A 25 -8.74 7.11 7.01
CA SER A 25 -9.21 7.65 8.31
C SER A 25 -8.34 7.18 9.50
N TYR A 26 -7.48 6.18 9.30
CA TYR A 26 -6.65 5.57 10.34
C TYR A 26 -5.20 6.05 10.28
N ARG A 27 -4.53 6.14 11.44
CA ARG A 27 -3.16 6.69 11.60
C ARG A 27 -2.01 5.68 11.39
N ASN A 28 -2.25 4.50 10.80
CA ASN A 28 -1.15 3.58 10.50
C ASN A 28 -0.28 4.14 9.36
N ALA A 29 0.97 4.47 9.67
CA ALA A 29 1.90 5.04 8.70
C ALA A 29 2.26 4.04 7.57
N PHE A 30 2.11 2.73 7.81
CA PHE A 30 2.35 1.69 6.82
C PHE A 30 1.19 1.47 5.83
N LEU A 31 0.10 2.23 5.97
CA LEU A 31 -1.01 2.18 5.02
C LEU A 31 -0.52 2.61 3.63
N PRO A 32 -0.62 1.74 2.60
CA PRO A 32 -0.23 2.11 1.26
C PRO A 32 -1.15 3.22 0.76
N ALA A 33 -0.54 4.27 0.20
CA ALA A 33 -1.22 5.23 -0.64
C ALA A 33 -1.72 4.48 -1.88
N LEU A 34 -3.04 4.24 -1.93
CA LEU A 34 -3.71 3.63 -3.06
C LEU A 34 -4.03 4.70 -4.09
N GLN A 35 -3.54 4.50 -5.31
CA GLN A 35 -3.89 5.30 -6.49
C GLN A 35 -4.47 4.35 -7.53
N LEU A 36 -5.67 4.65 -7.98
CA LEU A 36 -6.39 3.89 -8.99
C LEU A 36 -6.61 4.80 -10.19
N ARG A 37 -6.15 4.38 -11.36
CA ARG A 37 -6.34 5.07 -12.63
C ARG A 37 -7.11 4.16 -13.58
N VAL A 38 -8.30 4.60 -13.98
CA VAL A 38 -9.12 3.89 -14.97
C VAL A 38 -9.02 4.64 -16.29
N GLU A 39 -8.61 3.95 -17.34
CA GLU A 39 -8.55 4.48 -18.70
C GLU A 39 -9.52 3.73 -19.59
N ALA A 40 -10.49 4.44 -20.19
CA ALA A 40 -11.36 3.86 -21.20
C ALA A 40 -10.56 3.58 -22.49
N LYS A 41 -10.71 2.39 -23.05
CA LYS A 41 -10.16 1.96 -24.35
C LYS A 41 -11.31 1.56 -25.27
N SER A 42 -11.06 1.48 -26.57
CA SER A 42 -12.07 1.22 -27.61
C SER A 42 -12.89 -0.06 -27.40
N TYR A 43 -12.37 -1.04 -26.64
CA TYR A 43 -13.02 -2.33 -26.36
C TYR A 43 -13.06 -2.68 -24.87
N GLY A 44 -12.96 -1.69 -23.96
CA GLY A 44 -13.01 -1.96 -22.52
C GLY A 44 -12.38 -0.86 -21.68
N ALA A 45 -11.96 -1.18 -20.45
CA ALA A 45 -11.26 -0.25 -19.57
C ALA A 45 -9.99 -0.91 -19.02
N SER A 46 -8.89 -0.16 -18.99
CA SER A 46 -7.64 -0.56 -18.35
C SER A 46 -7.62 0.00 -16.94
N LEU A 47 -7.43 -0.88 -15.94
CA LEU A 47 -7.32 -0.49 -14.53
C LEU A 47 -5.85 -0.54 -14.10
N HIS A 48 -5.28 0.60 -13.74
CA HIS A 48 -3.96 0.67 -13.14
C HIS A 48 -4.09 0.97 -11.64
N VAL A 49 -3.65 0.03 -10.81
CA VAL A 49 -3.64 0.18 -9.35
C VAL A 49 -2.19 0.29 -8.90
N ARG A 50 -1.85 1.42 -8.28
CA ARG A 50 -0.54 1.66 -7.68
C ARG A 50 -0.68 1.78 -6.18
N MET A 51 0.09 0.99 -5.44
CA MET A 51 0.17 1.05 -3.98
C MET A 51 1.60 1.44 -3.61
N GLN A 52 1.76 2.53 -2.85
CA GLN A 52 3.07 3.02 -2.44
C GLN A 52 3.09 3.33 -0.96
N LEU A 53 4.20 3.04 -0.28
CA LEU A 53 4.41 3.49 1.08
C LEU A 53 4.53 5.02 1.08
N PRO A 54 3.92 5.74 2.06
CA PRO A 54 4.10 7.18 2.16
C PRO A 54 5.58 7.56 2.25
N TRP A 55 5.98 8.60 1.51
CA TRP A 55 7.40 8.98 1.36
C TRP A 55 8.11 9.24 2.69
N PHE A 56 7.42 9.85 3.66
CA PHE A 56 7.96 10.13 4.98
C PHE A 56 8.29 8.84 5.75
N VAL A 57 7.45 7.81 5.60
CA VAL A 57 7.63 6.52 6.25
C VAL A 57 8.75 5.75 5.58
N ALA A 58 8.84 5.81 4.25
CA ALA A 58 9.98 5.28 3.52
C ALA A 58 11.30 5.94 3.96
N ALA A 59 11.33 7.27 4.11
CA ALA A 59 12.50 8.00 4.59
C ALA A 59 12.87 7.62 6.03
N PHE A 60 11.89 7.50 6.93
CA PHE A 60 12.12 7.06 8.30
C PHE A 60 12.69 5.64 8.35
N VAL A 61 12.10 4.70 7.60
CA VAL A 61 12.59 3.32 7.53
C VAL A 61 14.00 3.25 6.95
N LEU A 62 14.29 4.02 5.90
CA LEU A 62 15.62 4.08 5.30
C LEU A 62 16.66 4.61 6.28
N LEU A 63 16.36 5.70 6.98
CA LEU A 63 17.25 6.26 7.99
C LEU A 63 17.48 5.27 9.13
N TRP A 64 16.39 4.70 9.66
CA TRP A 64 16.44 3.81 10.81
C TRP A 64 17.15 2.49 10.50
N MET A 65 16.83 1.85 9.36
CA MET A 65 17.54 0.65 8.92
C MET A 65 18.95 0.94 8.46
N GLY A 66 19.21 2.09 7.84
CA GLY A 66 20.57 2.50 7.50
C GLY A 66 21.46 2.58 8.73
N LEU A 67 21.00 3.22 9.80
CA LEU A 67 21.71 3.29 11.07
C LEU A 67 21.87 1.91 11.73
N ALA A 68 20.82 1.11 11.76
CA ALA A 68 20.86 -0.23 12.32
C ALA A 68 21.83 -1.16 11.58
N LEU A 69 21.87 -1.05 10.24
CA LEU A 69 22.80 -1.81 9.41
C LEU A 69 24.22 -1.33 9.62
N ILE A 70 24.50 -0.02 9.59
CA ILE A 70 25.88 0.47 9.77
C ILE A 70 26.41 0.07 11.16
N GLY A 71 25.64 0.34 12.22
CA GLY A 71 26.06 0.00 13.59
C GLY A 71 26.15 -1.50 13.83
N GLY A 72 25.15 -2.26 13.36
CA GLY A 72 25.10 -3.72 13.50
C GLY A 72 26.18 -4.44 12.70
N LEU A 73 26.44 -4.00 11.47
CA LEU A 73 27.46 -4.61 10.61
C LEU A 73 28.87 -4.35 11.16
N ILE A 74 29.18 -3.10 11.56
CA ILE A 74 30.50 -2.76 12.10
C ILE A 74 30.74 -3.51 13.41
N SER A 75 29.82 -3.42 14.37
CA SER A 75 29.97 -4.11 15.67
C SER A 75 29.98 -5.63 15.52
N GLY A 76 29.07 -6.18 14.71
CA GLY A 76 28.97 -7.61 14.47
C GLY A 76 30.24 -8.18 13.82
N VAL A 77 30.77 -7.52 12.80
CA VAL A 77 32.02 -7.94 12.12
C VAL A 77 33.21 -7.89 13.08
N VAL A 78 33.35 -6.83 13.88
CA VAL A 78 34.45 -6.70 14.87
C VAL A 78 34.38 -7.80 15.93
N MET A 79 33.18 -8.10 16.45
CA MET A 79 33.00 -9.16 17.43
C MET A 79 33.27 -10.55 16.83
N LEU A 80 32.79 -10.82 15.61
CA LEU A 80 33.07 -12.08 14.91
C LEU A 80 34.57 -12.25 14.64
N ALA A 81 35.25 -11.19 14.19
CA ALA A 81 36.69 -11.20 13.95
C ALA A 81 37.49 -11.45 15.24
N SER A 82 36.94 -11.08 16.40
CA SER A 82 37.50 -11.35 17.72
C SER A 82 37.14 -12.75 18.27
N GLY A 83 36.50 -13.61 17.47
CA GLY A 83 36.08 -14.96 17.86
C GLY A 83 34.78 -15.00 18.69
N GLN A 84 34.09 -13.88 18.85
CA GLN A 84 32.85 -13.82 19.63
C GLN A 84 31.63 -14.06 18.73
N LEU A 85 31.04 -15.26 18.86
CA LEU A 85 29.79 -15.62 18.16
C LEU A 85 28.61 -14.71 18.51
N ALA A 86 28.65 -14.00 19.64
CA ALA A 86 27.66 -13.01 20.03
C ALA A 86 27.45 -11.92 18.97
N GLY A 87 28.45 -11.63 18.13
CA GLY A 87 28.29 -10.68 17.02
C GLY A 87 27.26 -11.11 15.96
N LEU A 88 26.83 -12.39 15.94
CA LEU A 88 25.72 -12.83 15.10
C LEU A 88 24.39 -12.16 15.50
N LEU A 89 24.23 -11.81 16.77
CA LEU A 89 23.03 -11.11 17.27
C LEU A 89 22.88 -9.72 16.65
N SER A 90 23.98 -9.09 16.23
CA SER A 90 23.96 -7.78 15.57
C SER A 90 23.24 -7.80 14.21
N PHE A 91 23.08 -8.98 13.59
CA PHE A 91 22.33 -9.14 12.34
C PHE A 91 20.84 -9.46 12.57
N VAL A 92 20.47 -9.94 13.77
CA VAL A 92 19.08 -10.29 14.10
C VAL A 92 18.20 -9.05 14.12
N PHE A 93 18.69 -7.95 14.68
CA PHE A 93 17.91 -6.72 14.84
C PHE A 93 17.58 -6.04 13.49
N PRO A 94 18.54 -5.86 12.55
CA PRO A 94 18.22 -5.40 11.19
C PRO A 94 17.28 -6.35 10.42
N ALA A 95 17.50 -7.67 10.51
CA ALA A 95 16.65 -8.65 9.86
C ALA A 95 15.20 -8.58 10.38
N PHE A 96 15.04 -8.42 11.70
CA PHE A 96 13.75 -8.20 12.34
C PHE A 96 13.09 -6.90 11.87
N GLY A 97 13.84 -5.80 11.78
CA GLY A 97 13.34 -4.53 11.26
C GLY A 97 12.79 -4.64 9.84
N ILE A 98 13.51 -5.33 8.95
CA ILE A 98 13.06 -5.60 7.58
C ILE A 98 11.77 -6.42 7.58
N ALA A 99 11.71 -7.50 8.39
CA ALA A 99 10.53 -8.34 8.49
C ALA A 99 9.30 -7.57 9.02
N LEU A 100 9.49 -6.70 10.02
CA LEU A 100 8.43 -5.90 10.61
C LEU A 100 7.86 -4.89 9.60
N VAL A 101 8.72 -4.14 8.92
CA VAL A 101 8.29 -3.13 7.94
C VAL A 101 7.66 -3.80 6.72
N GLY A 102 8.33 -4.81 6.15
CA GLY A 102 7.84 -5.54 5.00
C GLY A 102 6.53 -6.26 5.29
N GLY A 103 6.42 -6.91 6.45
CA GLY A 103 5.22 -7.60 6.90
C GLY A 103 4.04 -6.65 7.12
N ALA A 104 4.24 -5.56 7.86
CA ALA A 104 3.19 -4.57 8.11
C ALA A 104 2.67 -3.94 6.81
N PHE A 105 3.57 -3.55 5.90
CA PHE A 105 3.19 -3.01 4.60
C PHE A 105 2.49 -4.04 3.72
N ALA A 106 3.00 -5.28 3.64
CA ALA A 106 2.39 -6.33 2.83
C ALA A 106 0.99 -6.70 3.31
N PHE A 107 0.77 -6.74 4.62
CA PHE A 107 -0.54 -6.97 5.22
C PHE A 107 -1.54 -5.88 4.81
N GLU A 108 -1.16 -4.60 4.96
CA GLU A 108 -2.01 -3.47 4.60
C GLU A 108 -2.24 -3.38 3.08
N ALA A 109 -1.26 -3.74 2.25
CA ALA A 109 -1.39 -3.80 0.79
C ALA A 109 -2.39 -4.86 0.34
N ARG A 110 -2.37 -6.04 0.95
CA ARG A 110 -3.36 -7.10 0.68
C ARG A 110 -4.78 -6.65 1.05
N LYS A 111 -4.93 -5.97 2.19
CA LYS A 111 -6.22 -5.40 2.62
C LYS A 111 -6.72 -4.33 1.66
N ALA A 112 -5.83 -3.44 1.21
CA ALA A 112 -6.15 -2.42 0.22
C ALA A 112 -6.58 -3.03 -1.13
N HIS A 113 -5.90 -4.09 -1.57
CA HIS A 113 -6.26 -4.83 -2.78
C HIS A 113 -7.66 -5.43 -2.68
N ALA A 114 -7.98 -6.09 -1.56
CA ALA A 114 -9.29 -6.68 -1.32
C ALA A 114 -10.41 -5.63 -1.38
N ILE A 115 -10.19 -4.43 -0.82
CA ILE A 115 -11.15 -3.32 -0.88
C ILE A 115 -11.38 -2.87 -2.32
N VAL A 116 -10.32 -2.76 -3.13
CA VAL A 116 -10.46 -2.39 -4.55
C VAL A 116 -11.22 -3.46 -5.33
N CYS A 117 -10.86 -4.73 -5.18
CA CYS A 117 -11.58 -5.82 -5.84
C CYS A 117 -13.06 -5.82 -5.45
N ALA A 118 -13.37 -5.71 -4.15
CA ALA A 118 -14.74 -5.65 -3.64
C ALA A 118 -15.53 -4.47 -4.20
N ALA A 119 -14.90 -3.29 -4.35
CA ALA A 119 -15.54 -2.11 -4.93
C ALA A 119 -15.83 -2.24 -6.44
N LEU A 120 -15.08 -3.10 -7.15
CA LEU A 120 -15.25 -3.34 -8.59
C LEU A 120 -16.23 -4.49 -8.91
N THR A 121 -16.35 -5.48 -8.03
CA THR A 121 -17.25 -6.63 -8.22
C THR A 121 -18.75 -6.34 -8.38
N PRO A 122 -19.35 -5.29 -7.79
CA PRO A 122 -20.77 -5.02 -8.00
C PRO A 122 -21.08 -4.11 -9.21
N VAL A 123 -20.09 -3.68 -10.01
CA VAL A 123 -20.36 -2.71 -11.09
C VAL A 123 -20.95 -3.44 -12.31
N LYS A 124 -22.29 -3.52 -12.36
CA LYS A 124 -23.00 -3.93 -13.58
C LYS A 124 -23.00 -2.76 -14.56
N PHE A 125 -22.45 -2.99 -15.75
CA PHE A 125 -22.55 -2.06 -16.87
C PHE A 125 -23.81 -2.40 -17.69
N ASP A 126 -24.64 -1.38 -17.96
CA ASP A 126 -25.68 -1.39 -19.00
C ASP A 126 -25.06 -1.83 -20.35
N ALA A 127 -25.86 -2.43 -21.23
CA ALA A 127 -25.51 -2.68 -22.64
C ALA A 127 -24.98 -1.43 -23.39
N ARG A 128 -25.20 -0.22 -22.85
CA ARG A 128 -24.66 1.07 -23.33
C ARG A 128 -23.40 1.55 -22.59
N GLY A 129 -22.77 0.72 -21.75
CA GLY A 129 -21.56 1.06 -20.99
C GLY A 129 -21.77 2.02 -19.80
N ARG A 130 -23.02 2.25 -19.38
CA ARG A 130 -23.35 3.11 -18.22
C ARG A 130 -23.41 2.29 -16.94
N VAL A 131 -22.96 2.87 -15.82
CA VAL A 131 -23.00 2.21 -14.51
C VAL A 131 -24.46 2.06 -14.06
N GLN A 132 -24.97 0.82 -14.03
CA GLN A 132 -26.28 0.50 -13.45
C GLN A 132 -26.08 0.07 -11.99
N ALA A 133 -26.25 1.05 -11.11
CA ALA A 133 -26.25 0.94 -9.65
C ALA A 133 -24.95 0.43 -9.00
N VAL A 134 -24.38 1.28 -8.14
CA VAL A 134 -23.44 0.84 -7.10
C VAL A 134 -24.26 0.01 -6.12
N VAL A 135 -24.14 -1.33 -6.14
CA VAL A 135 -24.61 -2.13 -5.02
C VAL A 135 -23.79 -1.67 -3.82
N GLN A 136 -24.42 -0.96 -2.88
CA GLN A 136 -23.80 -0.63 -1.62
C GLN A 136 -23.53 -1.94 -0.88
N GLY A 137 -22.33 -2.49 -1.07
CA GLY A 137 -21.83 -3.59 -0.27
C GLY A 137 -21.69 -3.09 1.16
N ASN A 138 -22.57 -3.56 2.04
CA ASN A 138 -22.46 -3.34 3.47
C ASN A 138 -21.09 -3.88 3.93
N ALA A 139 -20.22 -3.01 4.44
CA ALA A 139 -18.89 -3.41 4.89
C ALA A 139 -19.03 -4.39 6.08
N PRO A 140 -18.27 -5.50 6.13
CA PRO A 140 -18.26 -6.34 7.32
C PRO A 140 -17.67 -5.53 8.48
N LYS A 141 -18.46 -5.40 9.55
CA LYS A 141 -17.99 -4.90 10.84
C LYS A 141 -17.09 -5.97 11.44
N GLY A 142 -15.79 -5.71 11.52
CA GLY A 142 -14.78 -6.56 12.12
C GLY A 142 -13.53 -5.75 12.42
#